data_AF-I6R4Y2-F1
#
_entry.id   AF-I6R4Y2-F1
#
_cell.length_a   1.000
_cell.length_b   1.000
_cell.length_c   1.000
_cell.angle_alpha   90.00
_cell.angle_beta   90.00
_cell.angle_gamma   90.00
#
_symmetry.space_group_name_H-M   'P 1'
#
loop_
_entity.id
_entity.type
_entity.pdbx_description
1 polymer ?
#
loop_
_entity_poly.entity_id
_entity_poly.type
_entity_poly.pdbx_seq_one_letter_code
_entity_poly.pdbx_strand_id
1 'polypeptide(L)' 'NCSTATVRLVGSAHANLFASVSAGVNALMGPLHGGANEAVLQMLQRIHDDGDDAEGFVKRVKNKDRGVLLMGFGHPV' A
#
# COMPACT_ATOMS: atom_id res chain seq x y z
N ASN A 1 9.88 8.86 2.69
CA ASN A 1 8.52 8.27 2.61
C ASN A 1 7.62 8.97 3.63
N CYS A 2 6.29 8.77 3.55
CA CYS A 2 5.29 9.48 4.37
C CYS A 2 5.50 9.26 5.87
N SER A 3 5.60 8.01 6.33
CA SER A 3 5.71 7.69 7.76
C SER A 3 6.94 8.31 8.44
N THR A 4 8.11 8.28 7.79
CA THR A 4 9.31 8.93 8.35
C THR A 4 9.16 10.44 8.45
N ALA A 5 8.50 11.08 7.47
CA ALA A 5 8.22 12.51 7.52
C ALA A 5 7.24 12.85 8.67
N THR A 6 6.21 12.03 8.88
CA THR A 6 5.27 12.17 10.01
C THR A 6 5.97 12.10 11.37
N VAL A 7 6.86 11.12 11.58
CA VAL A 7 7.63 11.01 12.84
C VAL A 7 8.43 12.29 13.10
N ARG A 8 9.09 12.83 12.06
CA ARG A 8 9.88 14.07 12.18
C ARG A 8 9.01 15.28 12.49
N LEU A 9 7.84 15.38 11.87
CA LEU A 9 6.93 16.50 12.03
C LEU A 9 6.29 16.52 13.43
N VAL A 10 5.90 15.35 13.96
CA VAL A 10 5.36 15.27 15.32
C VAL A 10 6.47 15.47 16.36
N GLY A 11 7.65 14.90 16.12
CA GLY A 11 8.81 15.04 17.01
C GLY A 11 9.33 16.48 17.13
N SER A 12 9.18 17.32 16.10
CA SER A 12 9.66 18.72 16.15
C SER A 12 8.90 19.59 17.17
N ALA A 13 7.71 19.16 17.59
CA ALA A 13 6.95 19.79 18.66
C ALA A 13 7.41 19.37 20.08
N HIS A 14 8.55 18.66 20.19
CA HIS A 14 9.00 18.01 21.43
C HIS A 14 7.96 17.02 22.00
N ALA A 15 7.17 16.40 21.12
CA ALA A 15 6.29 15.32 21.52
C ALA A 15 7.09 14.12 22.05
N ASN A 16 6.51 13.39 23.00
CA ASN A 16 7.12 12.18 23.55
C ASN A 16 7.50 11.20 22.42
N LEU A 17 8.62 10.48 22.60
CA LEU A 17 9.10 9.45 21.67
C LEU A 17 8.01 8.44 21.28
N PHE A 18 7.26 7.92 22.25
CA PHE A 18 6.19 6.95 21.99
C PHE A 18 5.11 7.56 21.10
N ALA A 19 4.68 8.79 21.37
CA ALA A 19 3.69 9.49 20.54
C ALA A 19 4.19 9.73 19.11
N SER A 20 5.45 10.12 18.96
CA SER A 20 6.08 10.37 17.66
C SER A 20 6.18 9.09 16.82
N VAL A 21 6.57 7.97 17.45
CA VAL A 21 6.64 6.66 16.78
C VAL A 21 5.24 6.15 16.44
N SER A 22 4.27 6.25 17.36
CA SER A 22 2.87 5.88 17.10
C SER A 22 2.29 6.65 15.90
N ALA A 23 2.59 7.93 15.75
CA ALA A 23 2.18 8.70 14.58
C ALA A 23 2.78 8.15 13.26
N GLY A 24 4.05 7.74 13.30
CA GLY A 24 4.69 7.06 12.17
C GLY A 24 4.04 5.72 11.79
N VAL A 25 3.68 4.92 12.79
CA VAL A 25 2.96 3.64 12.60
C VAL A 25 1.59 3.89 11.96
N ASN A 26 0.84 4.88 12.45
CA ASN A 26 -0.46 5.24 11.88
C ASN A 26 -0.34 5.73 10.43
N ALA A 27 0.69 6.51 10.12
CA ALA A 27 0.96 6.93 8.74
C ALA A 27 1.36 5.75 7.84
N LEU A 28 2.08 4.75 8.38
CA LEU A 28 2.43 3.52 7.66
C LEU A 28 1.22 2.63 7.42
N MET A 29 0.28 2.53 8.36
CA MET A 29 -0.92 1.71 8.22
C MET A 29 -1.81 2.11 7.03
N GLY A 30 -1.68 3.34 6.52
CA GLY A 30 -2.51 3.83 5.43
C GLY A 30 -2.45 2.95 4.16
N PRO A 31 -3.57 2.82 3.41
CA PRO A 31 -3.66 1.93 2.25
C PRO A 31 -2.69 2.27 1.12
N LEU A 32 -2.31 3.54 1.01
CA LEU A 32 -1.36 4.04 0.00
C LEU A 32 0.10 4.02 0.48
N HIS A 33 0.36 3.53 1.68
CA HIS A 33 1.71 3.39 2.23
C HIS A 33 1.99 1.92 2.55
N GLY A 34 1.89 1.49 3.80
CA GLY A 34 2.15 0.10 4.22
C GLY A 34 1.03 -0.88 3.89
N GLY A 35 -0.20 -0.41 3.67
CA GLY A 35 -1.33 -1.26 3.26
C GLY A 35 -1.22 -1.80 1.83
N ALA A 36 -0.27 -1.30 1.03
CA ALA A 36 -0.05 -1.77 -0.33
C ALA A 36 0.30 -3.27 -0.38
N ASN A 37 1.02 -3.78 0.61
CA ASN A 37 1.39 -5.21 0.69
C ASN A 37 0.18 -6.11 0.90
N GLU A 38 -0.75 -5.69 1.77
CA GLU A 38 -2.01 -6.41 1.97
C GLU A 38 -2.83 -6.43 0.68
N ALA A 39 -2.88 -5.31 -0.04
CA ALA A 39 -3.59 -5.24 -1.31
C ALA A 39 -2.98 -6.16 -2.39
N VAL A 40 -1.67 -6.40 -2.38
CA VAL A 40 -1.03 -7.41 -3.24
C VAL A 40 -1.52 -8.82 -2.89
N LEU A 41 -1.54 -9.17 -1.59
CA LEU A 41 -2.04 -10.48 -1.16
C LEU A 41 -3.51 -10.68 -1.50
N GLN A 42 -4.35 -9.67 -1.27
CA GLN A 42 -5.77 -9.72 -1.63
C GLN A 42 -5.98 -9.85 -3.14
N MET A 43 -5.15 -9.19 -3.97
CA MET A 43 -5.17 -9.35 -5.42
C MET A 43 -4.81 -10.77 -5.83
N LEU A 44 -3.72 -11.33 -5.29
CA LEU A 44 -3.29 -12.69 -5.59
C LEU A 44 -4.33 -13.74 -5.16
N GLN A 45 -4.94 -13.55 -3.98
CA GLN A 45 -6.00 -14.42 -3.49
C GLN A 45 -7.21 -14.40 -4.43
N ARG A 46 -7.64 -13.22 -4.89
CA ARG A 46 -8.75 -13.11 -5.86
C ARG A 46 -8.46 -13.81 -7.18
N ILE A 47 -7.24 -13.66 -7.72
CA ILE A 47 -6.83 -14.36 -8.95
C ILE A 47 -6.96 -15.88 -8.75
N HIS A 48 -6.52 -16.39 -7.59
CA HIS A 48 -6.63 -17.80 -7.26
C HIS A 48 -8.08 -18.26 -7.10
N ASP A 49 -8.90 -17.52 -6.36
CA ASP A 49 -10.30 -17.86 -6.07
C ASP A 49 -11.18 -17.84 -7.34
N ASP A 50 -10.87 -16.93 -8.28
CA ASP A 50 -11.54 -16.84 -9.58
C ASP A 50 -11.11 -17.96 -10.56
N GLY A 51 -10.13 -18.79 -10.19
CA GLY A 51 -9.56 -19.83 -11.06
C GLY A 51 -8.79 -19.27 -12.25
N ASP A 52 -8.35 -18.01 -12.16
CA ASP A 52 -7.62 -17.29 -13.19
C ASP A 52 -6.11 -17.48 -13.03
N ASP A 53 -5.35 -17.05 -14.03
CA ASP A 53 -3.89 -17.11 -14.01
C ASP A 53 -3.25 -15.71 -14.16
N ALA A 54 -1.93 -15.67 -14.02
CA ALA A 54 -1.18 -14.42 -14.12
C ALA A 54 -1.29 -13.78 -15.51
N GLU A 55 -1.41 -14.58 -16.58
CA GLU A 55 -1.48 -14.08 -17.95
C GLU A 55 -2.83 -13.40 -18.21
N GLY A 56 -3.92 -14.05 -17.80
CA GLY A 56 -5.30 -13.55 -17.84
C GLY A 56 -5.45 -12.25 -17.06
N PHE A 57 -4.93 -12.21 -15.84
CA PHE A 57 -4.97 -11.00 -15.01
C PHE A 57 -4.17 -9.85 -15.62
N VAL A 58 -2.94 -10.09 -16.08
CA VAL A 58 -2.09 -9.06 -16.71
C VAL A 58 -2.73 -8.54 -17.99
N LYS A 59 -3.42 -9.38 -18.76
CA LYS A 59 -4.18 -8.95 -19.94
C LYS A 59 -5.30 -7.98 -19.57
N ARG A 60 -6.07 -8.23 -18.50
CA ARG A 60 -7.12 -7.31 -18.02
C ARG A 60 -6.56 -5.98 -17.53
N VAL A 61 -5.43 -6.01 -16.80
CA VAL A 61 -4.70 -4.79 -16.40
C VAL A 61 -4.31 -3.97 -17.63
N LYS A 62 -3.73 -4.61 -18.66
CA LYS A 62 -3.30 -3.95 -19.90
C LYS A 62 -4.47 -3.39 -20.71
N ASN A 63 -5.60 -4.08 -20.73
CA ASN A 63 -6.84 -3.64 -21.36
C ASN A 63 -7.51 -2.47 -20.62
N LYS A 64 -7.00 -2.11 -19.44
CA LYS A 64 -7.57 -1.07 -18.56
C LYS A 64 -9.00 -1.37 -18.16
N ASP A 65 -9.28 -2.65 -17.93
CA ASP A 65 -10.57 -3.08 -17.40
C ASP A 65 -10.86 -2.32 -16.10
N ARG A 66 -12.09 -1.80 -15.98
CA ARG A 66 -12.45 -0.88 -14.91
C ARG A 66 -12.21 -1.53 -13.54
N GLY A 67 -11.36 -0.92 -12.72
CA GLY A 67 -11.07 -1.38 -11.37
C GLY A 67 -10.02 -2.48 -11.27
N VAL A 68 -9.42 -2.91 -12.38
CA VAL A 68 -8.32 -3.88 -12.39
C VAL A 68 -7.00 -3.11 -12.37
N LEU A 69 -6.34 -3.13 -11.22
CA LEU A 69 -5.02 -2.53 -11.02
C LEU A 69 -4.03 -3.62 -10.62
N LEU A 70 -2.81 -3.53 -11.15
CA LEU A 70 -1.71 -4.37 -10.72
C LEU A 70 -1.14 -3.79 -9.42
N MET A 71 -1.62 -4.30 -8.29
CA MET A 71 -1.18 -3.88 -6.96
C MET A 71 0.30 -4.22 -6.77
N GLY A 72 1.03 -3.38 -6.02
CA GLY A 72 2.47 -3.54 -5.81
C GLY A 72 3.35 -3.05 -6.96
N PHE A 73 2.76 -2.53 -8.04
CA PHE A 73 3.47 -1.92 -9.17
C PHE A 73 3.17 -0.43 -9.30
N GLY A 74 4.18 0.31 -9.77
CA GLY A 74 4.20 1.77 -9.75
C GLY A 74 4.69 2.29 -8.41
N HIS A 75 5.63 3.22 -8.44
CA HIS A 75 6.12 3.87 -7.23
C HIS A 75 6.12 5.39 -7.46
N PRO A 76 5.37 6.18 -6.67
CA PRO A 76 5.28 7.63 -6.84
C PRO A 76 6.48 8.39 -6.24
N VAL A 77 7.60 7.70 -5.94
CA VAL A 77 8.82 8.33 -5.42
C VAL A 77 9.35 9.43 -6.32
#